data_AF-A0A3D2R6J0-F1
#
_entry.id   AF-A0A3D2R6J0-F1
#
_cell.length_a   1.000
_cell.length_b   1.000
_cell.length_c   1.000
_cell.angle_alpha   90.00
_cell.angle_beta   90.00
_cell.angle_gamma   90.00
#
_symmetry.space_group_name_H-M   'P 1'
#
loop_
_entity.id
_entity.type
_entity.pdbx_description
1 polymer ?
#
loop_
_entity_poly.entity_id
_entity_poly.type
_entity_poly.pdbx_seq_one_letter_code
_entity_poly.pdbx_strand_id
1 'polypeptide(L)'
;MLGLKLPTDPRWVNIVAKNIDEILTDHAYCEQKAASTAISLIIGYPGYTELVAEMTLLAQEEMSHFKMVHDRIIERGGHLGRERKDAYVNTLMKFFPKGGSRNDQLIHRLLYAALIEARS
;
A
#
# COMPACT_ATOMS: atom_id res chain seq x y z
N MET A 1 -2.17 19.31 0.69
CA MET A 1 -2.88 18.09 0.24
C MET A 1 -2.03 17.44 -0.84
N LEU A 2 -1.82 16.13 -0.78
CA LEU A 2 -0.79 15.34 -1.51
C LEU A 2 -0.98 15.27 -3.06
N GLY A 3 -1.44 16.34 -3.70
CA GLY A 3 -1.53 16.45 -5.16
C GLY A 3 -2.64 15.62 -5.82
N LEU A 4 -3.51 14.96 -5.06
CA LEU A 4 -4.63 14.20 -5.61
C LEU A 4 -5.63 15.10 -6.35
N LYS A 5 -6.01 14.69 -7.57
CA LYS A 5 -6.91 15.47 -8.43
C LYS A 5 -8.36 15.51 -7.98
N LEU A 6 -8.80 14.49 -7.23
CA LEU A 6 -10.19 14.37 -6.76
C LEU A 6 -10.22 13.91 -5.29
N PRO A 7 -11.11 14.49 -4.47
CA PRO A 7 -11.38 13.98 -3.13
C PRO A 7 -12.05 12.61 -3.20
N THR A 8 -12.02 11.87 -2.09
CA THR A 8 -12.80 10.62 -1.95
C THR A 8 -14.29 10.94 -2.04
N ASP A 9 -15.02 10.18 -2.84
CA ASP A 9 -16.47 10.34 -2.97
C ASP A 9 -17.13 10.11 -1.60
N PRO A 10 -17.96 11.04 -1.07
CA PRO A 10 -18.60 10.88 0.23
C PRO A 10 -19.43 9.60 0.37
N ARG A 11 -19.92 9.03 -0.75
CA ARG A 11 -20.64 7.75 -0.77
C ARG A 11 -19.77 6.57 -0.38
N TRP A 12 -18.45 6.68 -0.50
CA TRP A 12 -17.51 5.60 -0.15
C TRP A 12 -17.64 5.19 1.32
N VAL A 13 -17.76 6.16 2.23
CA VAL A 13 -17.96 5.91 3.67
C VAL A 13 -19.24 5.10 3.92
N ASN A 14 -20.33 5.42 3.20
CA ASN A 14 -21.60 4.69 3.32
C ASN A 14 -21.50 3.24 2.80
N ILE A 15 -20.61 2.97 1.85
CA ILE A 15 -20.36 1.61 1.34
C ILE A 15 -19.51 0.83 2.34
N VAL A 16 -18.42 1.43 2.83
CA VAL A 16 -17.53 0.86 3.85
C VAL A 16 -18.30 0.44 5.10
N ALA A 17 -19.21 1.29 5.57
CA ALA A 17 -20.04 1.03 6.75
C ALA A 17 -20.91 -0.24 6.65
N LYS A 18 -21.20 -0.73 5.43
CA LYS A 18 -22.01 -1.95 5.22
C LYS A 18 -21.23 -3.24 5.47
N ASN A 19 -19.90 -3.22 5.38
CA ASN A 19 -19.07 -4.40 5.59
C ASN A 19 -17.67 -4.01 6.09
N ILE A 20 -17.60 -3.63 7.37
CA ILE A 20 -16.36 -3.19 8.01
C ILE A 20 -15.31 -4.30 8.05
N ASP A 21 -15.70 -5.55 8.25
CA ASP A 21 -14.74 -6.66 8.41
C ASP A 21 -13.99 -6.95 7.10
N GLU A 22 -14.66 -6.81 5.97
CA GLU A 22 -14.04 -6.83 4.65
C GLU A 22 -13.02 -5.71 4.45
N ILE A 23 -13.38 -4.50 4.87
CA ILE A 23 -12.52 -3.32 4.74
C ILE A 23 -11.29 -3.43 5.65
N LEU A 24 -11.45 -3.93 6.87
CA LEU A 24 -10.32 -4.17 7.77
C LEU A 24 -9.37 -5.23 7.22
N THR A 25 -9.91 -6.30 6.61
CA THR A 25 -9.08 -7.32 5.95
C THR A 25 -8.30 -6.72 4.79
N ASP A 26 -8.98 -5.97 3.91
CA ASP A 26 -8.34 -5.32 2.76
C ASP A 26 -7.26 -4.32 3.18
N HIS A 27 -7.57 -3.47 4.17
CA HIS A 27 -6.66 -2.50 4.75
C HIS A 27 -5.43 -3.18 5.36
N ALA A 28 -5.59 -4.24 6.15
CA ALA A 28 -4.46 -5.00 6.67
C ALA A 28 -3.55 -5.50 5.54
N TYR A 29 -4.11 -6.02 4.44
CA TYR A 29 -3.30 -6.41 3.31
C TYR A 29 -2.64 -5.22 2.59
N CYS A 30 -3.26 -4.05 2.53
CA CYS A 30 -2.62 -2.84 2.04
C CYS A 30 -1.35 -2.51 2.83
N GLU A 31 -1.42 -2.51 4.17
CA GLU A 31 -0.26 -2.27 5.04
C GLU A 31 0.85 -3.30 4.82
N GLN A 32 0.49 -4.60 4.81
CA GLN A 32 1.47 -5.67 4.55
C GLN A 32 2.13 -5.52 3.16
N LYS A 33 1.35 -5.12 2.14
CA LYS A 33 1.86 -4.90 0.77
C LYS A 33 2.77 -3.69 0.69
N ALA A 34 2.48 -2.61 1.43
CA ALA A 34 3.36 -1.45 1.53
C ALA A 34 4.71 -1.86 2.15
N ALA A 35 4.70 -2.58 3.27
CA ALA A 35 5.91 -3.15 3.88
C ALA A 35 6.68 -4.07 2.91
N SER A 36 5.99 -4.97 2.22
CA SER A 36 6.59 -5.90 1.25
C SER A 36 7.20 -5.17 0.05
N THR A 37 6.59 -4.07 -0.37
CA THR A 37 7.09 -3.21 -1.45
C THR A 37 8.38 -2.51 -1.04
N ALA A 38 8.43 -1.98 0.18
CA ALA A 38 9.63 -1.36 0.76
C ALA A 38 10.79 -2.37 0.85
N ILE A 39 10.55 -3.57 1.36
CA ILE A 39 11.54 -4.66 1.41
C ILE A 39 12.02 -5.02 -0.01
N SER A 40 11.11 -5.09 -0.97
CA SER A 40 11.46 -5.38 -2.38
C SER A 40 12.26 -4.26 -3.03
N LEU A 41 12.14 -3.00 -2.58
CA LEU A 41 12.98 -1.90 -3.03
C LEU A 41 14.39 -2.00 -2.44
N ILE A 42 14.52 -2.37 -1.15
CA ILE A 42 15.83 -2.62 -0.51
C ILE A 42 16.61 -3.69 -1.26
N ILE A 43 15.98 -4.84 -1.51
CA ILE A 43 16.61 -5.96 -2.24
C ILE A 43 16.94 -5.55 -3.68
N GLY A 44 16.03 -4.81 -4.32
CA GLY A 44 16.17 -4.40 -5.71
C GLY A 44 17.19 -3.28 -5.94
N TYR A 45 17.54 -2.48 -4.93
CA TYR A 45 18.34 -1.26 -5.09
C TYR A 45 19.33 -1.04 -3.93
N PRO A 46 20.15 -2.05 -3.56
CA PRO A 46 20.96 -2.01 -2.33
C PRO A 46 22.07 -0.95 -2.34
N GLY A 47 22.49 -0.49 -3.52
CA GLY A 47 23.51 0.56 -3.66
C GLY A 47 23.01 1.98 -3.35
N TYR A 48 21.69 2.17 -3.21
CA TYR A 48 21.09 3.46 -2.88
C TYR A 48 20.87 3.54 -1.37
N THR A 49 21.90 3.96 -0.63
CA THR A 49 21.93 3.92 0.84
C THR A 49 20.78 4.69 1.50
N GLU A 50 20.45 5.87 0.98
CA GLU A 50 19.32 6.67 1.49
C GLU A 50 17.98 5.96 1.27
N LEU A 51 17.76 5.40 0.08
CA LEU A 51 16.57 4.60 -0.22
C LEU A 51 16.46 3.41 0.74
N VAL A 52 17.56 2.71 1.00
CA VAL A 52 17.58 1.56 1.91
C VAL A 52 17.21 1.98 3.33
N ALA A 53 17.74 3.11 3.81
CA ALA A 53 17.41 3.63 5.14
C ALA A 53 15.92 3.97 5.26
N GLU A 54 15.38 4.77 4.32
CA GLU A 54 13.97 5.19 4.32
C GLU A 54 13.01 4.00 4.17
N MET A 55 13.32 3.05 3.27
CA MET A 55 12.48 1.85 3.10
C MET A 55 12.53 0.90 4.30
N THR A 56 13.62 0.91 5.08
CA THR A 56 13.70 0.14 6.32
C THR A 56 12.76 0.70 7.38
N LEU A 57 12.73 2.03 7.54
CA LEU A 57 11.82 2.71 8.44
C LEU A 57 10.36 2.51 8.01
N LEU A 58 10.06 2.72 6.72
CA LEU A 58 8.74 2.51 6.15
C LEU A 58 8.25 1.07 6.40
N ALA A 59 9.07 0.06 6.12
CA ALA A 59 8.68 -1.33 6.33
C ALA A 59 8.33 -1.65 7.79
N GLN A 60 9.00 -1.00 8.76
CA GLN A 60 8.69 -1.16 10.18
C GLN A 60 7.38 -0.46 10.56
N GLU A 61 7.17 0.75 10.05
CA GLU A 61 5.95 1.53 10.27
C GLU A 61 4.72 0.79 9.74
N GLU A 62 4.75 0.32 8.49
CA GLU A 62 3.60 -0.37 7.90
C GLU A 62 3.33 -1.74 8.54
N MET A 63 4.36 -2.42 9.03
CA MET A 63 4.13 -3.63 9.83
C MET A 63 3.52 -3.32 11.20
N SER A 64 3.76 -2.12 11.75
CA SER A 64 3.06 -1.64 12.95
C SER A 64 1.59 -1.36 12.64
N HIS A 65 1.30 -0.67 11.53
CA HIS A 65 -0.07 -0.44 11.07
C HIS A 65 -0.82 -1.75 10.81
N PHE A 66 -0.20 -2.71 10.13
CA PHE A 66 -0.74 -4.06 9.94
C PHE A 66 -1.15 -4.70 11.27
N LYS A 67 -0.26 -4.65 12.28
CA LYS A 67 -0.53 -5.21 13.61
C LYS A 67 -1.72 -4.51 14.27
N MET A 68 -1.80 -3.18 14.20
CA MET A 68 -2.91 -2.42 14.76
C MET A 68 -4.24 -2.83 14.13
N VAL A 69 -4.29 -2.97 12.81
CA VAL A 69 -5.51 -3.34 12.08
C VAL A 69 -5.90 -4.77 12.39
N HIS A 70 -4.93 -5.69 12.42
CA HIS A 70 -5.15 -7.08 12.82
C HIS A 70 -5.70 -7.20 14.25
N ASP A 71 -5.18 -6.41 15.19
CA ASP A 71 -5.70 -6.37 16.56
C ASP A 71 -7.15 -5.88 16.58
N ARG A 72 -7.50 -4.87 15.78
CA ARG A 72 -8.91 -4.43 15.63
C ARG A 72 -9.81 -5.51 15.04
N ILE A 73 -9.32 -6.34 14.12
CA ILE A 73 -10.06 -7.49 13.60
C ILE A 73 -10.34 -8.48 14.74
N ILE A 74 -9.34 -8.79 15.57
CA ILE A 74 -9.49 -9.72 16.71
C ILE A 74 -10.43 -9.14 17.78
N GLU A 75 -10.29 -7.87 18.14
CA GLU A 75 -11.15 -7.18 19.12
C GLU A 75 -12.64 -7.23 18.72
N ARG A 76 -12.92 -7.31 17.42
CA ARG A 76 -14.28 -7.46 16.86
C ARG A 76 -14.76 -8.91 16.81
N GLY A 77 -13.96 -9.87 17.29
CA GLY A 77 -14.28 -11.30 17.26
C GLY A 77 -14.03 -11.97 15.91
N GLY A 78 -13.31 -11.30 15.00
CA GLY A 78 -12.99 -11.79 13.66
C GLY A 78 -11.62 -12.48 13.57
N HIS A 79 -11.24 -12.81 12.34
CA HIS A 79 -9.90 -13.26 11.97
C HIS A 79 -9.52 -12.62 10.63
N LEU A 80 -8.23 -12.56 10.32
CA LEU A 80 -7.76 -12.04 9.04
C LEU A 80 -8.33 -12.89 7.90
N GLY A 81 -9.15 -12.28 7.04
CA GLY A 81 -9.73 -12.95 5.88
C GLY A 81 -8.71 -13.20 4.78
N ARG A 82 -9.18 -13.64 3.61
CA ARG A 82 -8.31 -13.84 2.43
C ARG A 82 -8.04 -12.54 1.71
N GLU A 83 -6.82 -12.39 1.21
CA GLU A 83 -6.45 -11.32 0.30
C GLU A 83 -7.30 -11.36 -0.98
N ARG A 84 -7.63 -10.18 -1.48
CA ARG A 84 -8.25 -10.00 -2.80
C ARG A 84 -7.32 -9.22 -3.72
N LYS A 85 -7.52 -9.42 -5.03
CA LYS A 85 -6.80 -8.65 -6.03
C LYS A 85 -7.25 -7.20 -5.98
N ASP A 86 -6.27 -6.31 -5.88
CA ASP A 86 -6.49 -4.87 -5.90
C ASP A 86 -6.64 -4.38 -7.35
N ALA A 87 -7.87 -4.05 -7.75
CA ALA A 87 -8.15 -3.56 -9.10
C ALA A 87 -7.53 -2.18 -9.37
N TYR A 88 -7.38 -1.34 -8.34
CA TYR A 88 -6.81 0.00 -8.43
C TYR A 88 -5.31 -0.09 -8.73
N VAL A 89 -4.56 -0.81 -7.90
CA VAL A 89 -3.11 -1.00 -8.08
C VAL A 89 -2.81 -1.71 -9.40
N ASN A 90 -3.59 -2.75 -9.75
CA ASN A 90 -3.42 -3.45 -11.03
C ASN A 90 -3.67 -2.56 -12.25
N THR A 91 -4.56 -1.59 -12.16
CA THR A 91 -4.81 -0.63 -13.23
C THR A 91 -3.70 0.41 -13.28
N LEU A 92 -3.27 0.92 -12.13
CA LEU A 92 -2.19 1.89 -12.00
C LEU A 92 -0.88 1.36 -12.57
N MET A 93 -0.53 0.10 -12.28
CA MET A 93 0.69 -0.52 -12.82
C MET A 93 0.70 -0.63 -14.35
N LYS A 94 -0.47 -0.68 -15.01
CA LYS A 94 -0.55 -0.72 -16.49
C LYS A 94 -0.26 0.63 -17.15
N PHE A 95 -0.32 1.73 -16.40
CA PHE A 95 -0.02 3.06 -16.92
C PHE A 95 1.46 3.22 -17.27
N PHE A 96 2.34 2.57 -16.50
CA PHE A 96 3.78 2.66 -16.71
C PHE A 96 4.21 1.70 -17.83
N PRO A 97 5.09 2.14 -18.75
CA PRO A 97 5.57 1.30 -19.84
C PRO A 97 6.38 0.12 -19.31
N LYS A 98 6.30 -1.02 -20.00
CA LYS A 98 7.17 -2.17 -19.73
C LYS A 98 8.57 -1.90 -20.30
N GLY A 99 9.61 -2.26 -19.55
CA GLY A 99 11.00 -2.05 -19.96
C GLY A 99 11.61 -0.77 -19.38
N GLY A 100 12.55 -0.17 -20.10
CA GLY A 100 13.31 1.00 -19.64
C GLY A 100 14.54 0.62 -18.79
N SER A 101 15.31 1.64 -18.42
CA SER A 101 16.49 1.48 -17.59
C SER A 101 16.11 1.06 -16.17
N ARG A 102 17.10 0.57 -15.41
CA ARG A 102 16.92 0.25 -13.98
C ARG A 102 16.44 1.48 -13.18
N ASN A 103 16.87 2.69 -13.56
CA ASN A 103 16.44 3.92 -12.91
C ASN A 103 15.00 4.30 -13.28
N ASP A 104 14.58 4.10 -14.53
CA ASP A 104 13.19 4.35 -14.93
C ASP A 104 12.24 3.46 -14.13
N GLN A 105 12.59 2.18 -13.96
CA GLN A 105 11.82 1.23 -13.18
C GLN A 105 11.73 1.63 -11.69
N LEU A 106 12.82 2.14 -11.11
CA LEU A 106 12.81 2.67 -9.74
C LEU A 106 11.86 3.86 -9.61
N ILE A 107 12.01 4.84 -10.50
CA ILE A 107 11.20 6.07 -10.50
C ILE A 107 9.71 5.72 -10.62
N HIS A 108 9.34 4.85 -11.57
CA HIS A 108 7.96 4.40 -11.72
C HIS A 108 7.41 3.75 -10.44
N ARG A 109 8.23 2.93 -9.76
CA ARG A 109 7.84 2.29 -8.50
C ARG A 109 7.59 3.30 -7.39
N LEU A 110 8.48 4.27 -7.22
CA LEU A 110 8.32 5.33 -6.23
C LEU A 110 7.10 6.20 -6.53
N LEU A 111 6.85 6.52 -7.81
CA LEU A 111 5.71 7.35 -8.21
C LEU A 111 4.35 6.68 -7.92
N TYR A 112 4.19 5.39 -8.24
CA TYR A 112 2.93 4.72 -7.93
C TYR A 112 2.78 4.48 -6.42
N ALA A 113 3.86 4.18 -5.70
CA ALA A 113 3.82 4.04 -4.25
C ALA A 113 3.34 5.34 -3.60
N ALA A 114 3.94 6.48 -3.98
CA ALA A 114 3.51 7.80 -3.52
C ALA A 114 2.03 8.09 -3.82
N LEU A 115 1.50 7.64 -4.96
CA LEU A 115 0.09 7.83 -5.30
C LEU A 115 -0.85 6.94 -4.46
N ILE A 116 -0.42 5.72 -4.11
CA ILE A 116 -1.17 4.83 -3.23
C ILE A 116 -1.20 5.42 -1.83
N GLU A 117 -0.04 5.77 -1.25
CA GLU A 117 0.05 6.39 0.07
C GLU A 117 -0.73 7.70 0.17
N ALA A 118 -0.74 8.50 -0.89
CA ALA A 118 -1.52 9.74 -0.91
C ALA A 118 -3.04 9.51 -0.85
N ARG A 119 -3.52 8.31 -1.23
CA ARG A 119 -4.94 7.95 -1.32
C ARG A 119 -5.42 7.14 -0.11
N SER A 120 -4.56 6.30 0.47
CA SER A 120 -4.88 5.39 1.59
C SER A 120 -5.45 6.12 2.80
#